data_AF-A0A7V9U188-F1
#
_entry.id   AF-A0A7V9U188-F1
#
_cell.length_a   1.000
_cell.length_b   1.000
_cell.length_c   1.000
_cell.angle_alpha   90.00
_cell.angle_beta   90.00
_cell.angle_gamma   90.00
#
_symmetry.space_group_name_H-M   'P 1'
#
loop_
_entity.id
_entity.type
_entity.pdbx_description
1 polymer ?
#
loop_
_entity_poly.entity_id
_entity_poly.type
_entity_poly.pdbx_seq_one_letter_code
_entity_poly.pdbx_strand_id
1 'polypeptide(L)'
;MASTWTPVYAPFAGKIVASGRTAVQGNYVHYRANHDSNKLMRFMHLVQPGRDIGAVSQGTVIGYVGSTGLSTSPHLHVDISNPPHSIYDINQFIDPATYNWLWTKPNQPPPPSGFTVTVTATCYVRNAPRLNAPLSGSRILYKGDRFTGVEVVSGDNVGGNNKWVKSSKGNFCWSGNLSY
;
A
#
# COMPACT_ATOMS: atom_id res chain seq x y z
N MET A 1 -8.85 -3.80 10.92
CA MET A 1 -8.19 -3.19 12.09
C MET A 1 -6.75 -2.90 11.73
N ALA A 2 -6.24 -1.71 12.03
CA ALA A 2 -4.86 -1.31 11.70
C ALA A 2 -4.24 -0.57 12.88
N SER A 3 -2.96 -0.82 13.17
CA SER A 3 -2.28 -0.20 14.30
C SER A 3 -2.24 1.32 14.15
N THR A 4 -2.35 2.06 15.26
CA THR A 4 -2.04 3.50 15.29
C THR A 4 -0.69 3.75 14.65
N TRP A 5 -0.54 4.86 13.93
CA TRP A 5 0.66 5.21 13.17
C TRP A 5 0.95 4.37 11.93
N THR A 6 0.05 3.45 11.55
CA THR A 6 0.13 2.83 10.20
C THR A 6 -0.02 3.93 9.15
N PRO A 7 0.90 4.05 8.18
CA PRO A 7 0.81 5.07 7.14
C PRO A 7 -0.39 4.82 6.22
N VAL A 8 -1.09 5.89 5.89
CA VAL A 8 -2.20 5.92 4.93
C VAL A 8 -1.69 6.58 3.65
N TYR A 9 -1.81 5.87 2.53
CA TYR A 9 -1.27 6.31 1.24
C TYR A 9 -2.38 6.79 0.30
N ALA A 10 -2.08 7.78 -0.54
CA ALA A 10 -2.93 8.18 -1.65
C ALA A 10 -3.11 6.99 -2.62
N PRO A 11 -4.34 6.52 -2.85
CA PRO A 11 -4.58 5.34 -3.68
C PRO A 11 -4.28 5.59 -5.17
N PHE A 12 -4.35 6.85 -5.61
CA PHE A 12 -4.13 7.29 -6.99
C PHE A 12 -3.35 8.61 -7.03
N ALA A 13 -3.04 9.09 -8.23
CA ALA A 13 -2.76 10.51 -8.41
C ALA A 13 -4.06 11.31 -8.29
N GLY A 14 -4.01 12.44 -7.61
CA GLY A 14 -5.21 13.20 -7.27
C GLY A 14 -4.88 14.42 -6.45
N LYS A 15 -5.83 14.83 -5.62
CA LYS A 15 -5.66 15.95 -4.71
C LYS A 15 -6.35 15.72 -3.37
N ILE A 16 -5.69 16.18 -2.31
CA ILE A 16 -6.35 16.46 -1.04
C ILE A 16 -7.17 17.73 -1.24
N VAL A 17 -8.48 17.63 -1.02
CA VAL A 17 -9.41 18.77 -1.18
C VAL A 17 -9.82 19.38 0.15
N ALA A 18 -9.72 18.62 1.25
CA ALA A 18 -9.87 19.13 2.59
C ALA A 18 -9.09 18.26 3.58
N SER A 19 -8.60 18.89 4.64
CA SER A 19 -8.08 18.20 5.82
C SER A 19 -8.53 18.97 7.05
N GLY A 20 -8.88 18.27 8.11
CA GLY A 20 -9.36 18.91 9.32
C GLY A 20 -9.79 17.90 10.37
N ARG A 21 -10.64 18.36 11.28
CA ARG A 21 -11.19 17.53 12.36
C ARG A 21 -12.68 17.80 12.56
N THR A 22 -13.48 16.75 12.71
CA THR A 22 -14.87 16.85 13.18
C THR A 22 -15.11 15.87 14.33
N ALA A 23 -16.25 16.02 15.02
CA ALA A 23 -16.64 15.10 16.09
C ALA A 23 -16.84 13.66 15.59
N VAL A 24 -17.44 13.50 14.40
CA VAL A 24 -17.74 12.19 13.80
C VAL A 24 -16.49 11.59 13.16
N GLN A 25 -15.88 12.31 12.22
CA GLN A 25 -14.80 11.78 11.39
C GLN A 25 -13.46 11.71 12.14
N GLY A 26 -13.33 12.39 13.28
CA GLY A 26 -12.04 12.63 13.89
C GLY A 26 -11.18 13.50 12.99
N ASN A 27 -9.87 13.30 13.02
CA ASN A 27 -9.00 13.89 12.02
C ASN A 27 -9.21 13.18 10.67
N TYR A 28 -9.33 13.96 9.61
CA TYR A 28 -9.67 13.44 8.30
C TYR A 28 -8.83 14.05 7.18
N VAL A 29 -8.84 13.32 6.06
CA VAL A 29 -8.43 13.81 4.75
C VAL A 29 -9.53 13.46 3.76
N HIS A 30 -10.02 14.48 3.04
CA HIS A 30 -10.90 14.30 1.90
C HIS A 30 -10.08 14.42 0.63
N TYR A 31 -10.31 13.48 -0.28
CA TYR A 31 -9.45 13.24 -1.43
C TYR A 31 -10.30 13.05 -2.69
N ARG A 32 -9.79 13.54 -3.82
CA ARG A 32 -10.36 13.30 -5.15
C ARG A 32 -9.29 12.72 -6.06
N ALA A 33 -9.57 11.58 -6.67
CA ALA A 33 -8.70 11.00 -7.69
C ALA A 33 -8.81 11.80 -8.99
N ASN A 34 -7.72 11.96 -9.73
CA ASN A 34 -7.73 12.70 -11.00
C ASN A 34 -8.63 12.03 -12.06
N HIS A 35 -8.72 10.70 -12.02
CA HIS A 35 -9.49 9.94 -12.99
C HIS A 35 -10.99 9.85 -12.67
N ASP A 36 -11.37 10.17 -11.44
CA ASP A 36 -12.75 10.13 -10.98
C ASP A 36 -13.00 11.27 -9.99
N SER A 37 -12.83 12.50 -10.50
CA SER A 37 -12.88 13.72 -9.69
C SER A 37 -14.28 14.07 -9.16
N ASN A 38 -15.30 13.32 -9.58
CA ASN A 38 -16.68 13.51 -9.15
C ASN A 38 -17.00 12.78 -7.85
N LYS A 39 -16.22 11.76 -7.48
CA LYS A 39 -16.34 11.10 -6.18
C LYS A 39 -15.49 11.79 -5.14
N LEU A 40 -15.93 11.69 -3.89
CA LEU A 40 -15.14 12.09 -2.74
C LEU A 40 -14.75 10.84 -1.95
N MET A 41 -13.45 10.65 -1.74
CA MET A 41 -12.94 9.64 -0.80
C MET A 41 -12.60 10.32 0.51
N ARG A 42 -13.04 9.78 1.65
CA ARG A 42 -12.73 10.36 2.97
C ARG A 42 -11.99 9.32 3.82
N PHE A 43 -10.81 9.70 4.27
CA PHE A 43 -9.98 8.94 5.20
C PHE A 43 -10.17 9.52 6.59
N MET A 44 -10.59 8.71 7.55
CA MET A 44 -11.05 9.18 8.86
C MET A 44 -10.35 8.49 10.03
N HIS A 45 -10.65 8.98 11.22
CA HIS A 45 -10.13 8.54 12.52
C HIS A 45 -8.62 8.66 12.65
N LEU A 46 -7.98 9.48 11.82
CA LEU A 46 -6.53 9.58 11.74
C LEU A 46 -5.95 10.11 13.08
N VAL A 47 -4.75 9.66 13.45
CA VAL A 47 -3.99 10.30 14.53
C VAL A 47 -3.33 11.58 14.02
N GLN A 48 -2.93 11.58 12.75
CA GLN A 48 -2.33 12.72 12.07
C GLN A 48 -2.81 12.76 10.62
N PRO A 49 -3.57 13.79 10.21
CA PRO A 49 -3.94 13.99 8.82
C PRO A 49 -2.81 14.70 8.06
N GLY A 50 -2.70 14.46 6.75
CA GLY A 50 -1.83 15.23 5.86
C GLY A 50 -2.25 16.70 5.84
N ARG A 51 -1.31 17.61 6.09
CA ARG A 51 -1.61 19.04 6.26
C ARG A 51 -1.74 19.81 4.95
N ASP A 52 -1.08 19.35 3.89
CA ASP A 52 -1.00 20.11 2.64
C ASP A 52 -2.16 19.75 1.71
N ILE A 53 -3.10 20.69 1.58
CA ILE A 53 -4.14 20.65 0.55
C ILE A 53 -3.46 20.86 -0.81
N GLY A 54 -3.77 20.02 -1.79
CA GLY A 54 -3.16 20.13 -3.11
C GLY A 54 -2.98 18.79 -3.80
N ALA A 55 -2.26 18.83 -4.92
CA ALA A 55 -1.97 17.67 -5.73
C ALA A 55 -1.05 16.69 -4.98
N VAL A 56 -1.37 15.41 -5.05
CA VAL A 56 -0.56 14.34 -4.47
C VAL A 56 -0.39 13.21 -5.48
N SER A 57 0.76 12.57 -5.45
CA SER A 57 1.04 11.40 -6.27
C SER A 57 0.49 10.15 -5.61
N GLN A 58 0.22 9.11 -6.42
CA GLN A 58 -0.08 7.78 -5.90
C GLN A 58 1.05 7.31 -4.98
N GLY A 59 0.70 6.73 -3.83
CA GLY A 59 1.67 6.26 -2.85
C GLY A 59 2.26 7.36 -1.96
N THR A 60 1.89 8.62 -2.12
CA THR A 60 2.23 9.68 -1.15
C THR A 60 1.51 9.41 0.16
N VAL A 61 2.19 9.53 1.30
CA VAL A 61 1.55 9.44 2.62
C VAL A 61 0.64 10.65 2.81
N ILE A 62 -0.65 10.40 3.08
CA ILE A 62 -1.68 11.42 3.29
C ILE A 62 -2.17 11.45 4.74
N GLY A 63 -1.64 10.60 5.61
CA GLY A 63 -1.97 10.60 7.03
C GLY A 63 -1.55 9.30 7.72
N TYR A 64 -1.94 9.17 8.98
CA TYR A 64 -1.62 8.04 9.82
C TYR A 64 -2.84 7.55 10.57
N VAL A 65 -3.03 6.23 10.61
CA VAL A 65 -4.14 5.57 11.31
C VAL A 65 -4.15 5.97 12.79
N GLY A 66 -5.35 6.18 13.33
CA GLY A 66 -5.57 6.47 14.74
C GLY A 66 -6.95 6.00 15.19
N SER A 67 -7.42 6.63 16.27
CA SER A 67 -8.75 6.36 16.86
C SER A 67 -9.41 7.67 17.29
N THR A 68 -9.37 8.70 16.43
CA THR A 68 -9.97 10.01 16.74
C THR A 68 -11.42 10.12 16.29
N GLY A 69 -12.19 11.02 16.92
CA GLY A 69 -13.61 11.19 16.61
C GLY A 69 -14.45 10.03 17.13
N LEU A 70 -15.50 9.67 16.40
CA LEU A 70 -16.38 8.57 16.77
C LEU A 70 -15.77 7.23 16.32
N SER A 71 -14.75 6.78 17.05
CA SER A 71 -14.05 5.51 16.82
C SER A 71 -13.92 4.71 18.12
N THR A 72 -14.14 3.40 18.05
CA THR A 72 -14.03 2.50 19.20
C THR A 72 -12.62 1.98 19.43
N SER A 73 -11.79 1.94 18.39
CA SER A 73 -10.40 1.47 18.45
C SER A 73 -9.61 1.88 17.20
N PRO A 74 -8.27 1.79 17.19
CA PRO A 74 -7.47 2.15 16.03
C PRO A 74 -7.85 1.39 14.75
N HIS A 75 -8.33 2.13 13.75
CA HIS A 75 -8.63 1.62 12.42
C HIS A 75 -8.67 2.76 11.39
N LEU A 76 -8.54 2.39 10.12
CA LEU A 76 -8.77 3.30 9.01
C LEU A 76 -10.21 3.12 8.54
N HIS A 77 -11.02 4.17 8.61
CA HIS A 77 -12.29 4.22 7.91
C HIS A 77 -12.10 4.96 6.59
N VAL A 78 -12.50 4.31 5.50
CA VAL A 78 -12.51 4.86 4.15
C VAL A 78 -13.93 4.80 3.64
N ASP A 79 -14.42 5.92 3.16
CA ASP A 79 -15.62 5.95 2.36
C ASP A 79 -15.36 6.53 0.98
N ILE A 80 -16.33 6.30 0.09
CA ILE A 80 -16.40 6.88 -1.24
C ILE A 80 -17.84 7.34 -1.41
N SER A 81 -18.06 8.58 -1.87
CA SER A 81 -19.41 9.12 -2.01
C SER A 81 -19.67 9.82 -3.34
N ASN A 82 -20.92 9.70 -3.79
CA ASN A 82 -21.50 10.51 -4.85
C ASN A 82 -21.84 11.93 -4.34
N PRO A 83 -21.86 12.95 -5.21
CA PRO A 83 -22.43 14.25 -4.86
C PRO A 83 -23.89 14.09 -4.38
N PRO A 84 -24.33 14.77 -3.31
CA PRO A 84 -23.70 15.94 -2.67
C PRO A 84 -22.72 15.64 -1.51
N HIS A 85 -21.97 14.53 -1.53
CA HIS A 85 -20.83 14.23 -0.61
C HIS A 85 -21.13 14.39 0.89
N SER A 86 -22.39 14.25 1.30
CA SER A 86 -22.78 14.35 2.71
C SER A 86 -22.23 13.16 3.51
N ILE A 87 -21.78 13.39 4.73
CA ILE A 87 -21.37 12.30 5.65
C ILE A 87 -22.59 11.67 6.36
N TYR A 88 -23.76 12.31 6.27
CA TYR A 88 -24.99 11.86 6.93
C TYR A 88 -25.97 11.19 5.96
N ASP A 89 -25.75 11.28 4.65
CA ASP A 89 -26.58 10.62 3.65
C ASP A 89 -25.91 9.33 3.17
N ILE A 90 -26.27 8.23 3.82
CA ILE A 90 -25.72 6.90 3.52
C ILE A 90 -26.05 6.41 2.11
N ASN A 91 -27.08 6.96 1.46
CA ASN A 91 -27.47 6.56 0.10
C ASN A 91 -26.47 7.03 -0.96
N GLN A 92 -25.59 7.96 -0.59
CA GLN A 92 -24.52 8.44 -1.47
C GLN A 92 -23.26 7.59 -1.39
N PHE A 93 -23.17 6.65 -0.44
CA PHE A 93 -21.96 5.86 -0.24
C PHE A 93 -21.85 4.75 -1.28
N ILE A 94 -20.65 4.64 -1.84
CA ILE A 94 -20.26 3.56 -2.73
C ILE A 94 -19.50 2.57 -1.87
N ASP A 95 -19.92 1.31 -1.87
CA ASP A 95 -19.17 0.23 -1.24
C ASP A 95 -17.77 0.19 -1.87
N PRO A 96 -16.69 0.36 -1.07
CA PRO A 96 -15.33 0.17 -1.54
C PRO A 96 -15.15 -1.11 -2.36
N ALA A 97 -15.77 -2.23 -2.02
CA ALA A 97 -15.64 -3.48 -2.78
C ALA A 97 -16.17 -3.37 -4.24
N THR A 98 -17.08 -2.43 -4.49
CA THR A 98 -17.66 -2.17 -5.82
C THR A 98 -16.98 -1.04 -6.58
N TYR A 99 -16.16 -0.24 -5.90
CA TYR A 99 -15.40 0.83 -6.54
C TYR A 99 -14.29 0.26 -7.41
N ASN A 100 -14.10 0.83 -8.61
CA ASN A 100 -13.05 0.39 -9.51
C ASN A 100 -11.66 0.86 -9.02
N TRP A 101 -11.09 0.12 -8.07
CA TRP A 101 -9.73 0.35 -7.58
C TRP A 101 -8.65 0.04 -8.59
N LEU A 102 -8.99 -0.75 -9.61
CA LEU A 102 -8.11 -1.17 -10.68
C LEU A 102 -8.05 -0.15 -11.81
N TRP A 103 -8.52 1.09 -11.60
CA TRP A 103 -8.18 2.21 -12.46
C TRP A 103 -6.68 2.50 -12.37
N THR A 104 -5.90 1.67 -13.03
CA THR A 104 -4.50 1.94 -13.31
C THR A 104 -4.46 3.05 -14.35
N LYS A 105 -3.46 3.93 -14.23
CA LYS A 105 -2.94 4.65 -15.40
C LYS A 105 -2.85 3.63 -16.54
N PRO A 106 -3.14 3.98 -17.80
CA PRO A 106 -3.08 3.04 -18.93
C PRO A 106 -1.78 2.22 -19.06
N ASN A 107 -0.74 2.52 -18.27
CA ASN A 107 0.57 1.86 -18.23
C ASN A 107 1.16 1.70 -16.80
N GLN A 108 0.37 1.34 -15.77
CA GLN A 108 0.94 0.80 -14.54
C GLN A 108 0.51 -0.65 -14.38
N PRO A 109 1.44 -1.62 -14.24
CA PRO A 109 1.07 -2.98 -13.90
C PRO A 109 0.35 -2.96 -12.55
N PRO A 110 -0.64 -3.85 -12.34
CA PRO A 110 -1.30 -4.00 -11.04
C PRO A 110 -0.24 -4.13 -9.93
N PRO A 111 -0.53 -3.70 -8.69
CA PRO A 111 0.31 -4.06 -7.54
C PRO A 111 0.52 -5.58 -7.64
N PRO A 112 1.77 -6.07 -7.67
CA PRO A 112 1.96 -7.46 -7.99
C PRO A 112 1.21 -8.29 -6.95
N SER A 113 0.34 -9.19 -7.40
CA SER A 113 -0.33 -10.18 -6.55
C SER A 113 0.76 -11.07 -5.95
N GLY A 114 1.27 -10.63 -4.80
CA GLY A 114 2.42 -11.26 -4.19
C GLY A 114 2.05 -12.55 -3.48
N PHE A 115 3.04 -13.43 -3.34
CA PHE A 115 2.96 -14.63 -2.52
C PHE A 115 3.85 -14.48 -1.29
N THR A 116 3.52 -15.19 -0.22
CA THR A 116 4.35 -15.20 0.99
C THR A 116 5.52 -16.14 0.77
N VAL A 117 6.74 -15.62 0.94
CA VAL A 117 7.97 -16.39 0.87
C VAL A 117 8.50 -16.59 2.28
N THR A 118 8.81 -17.83 2.65
CA THR A 118 9.53 -18.16 3.88
C THR A 118 10.96 -18.54 3.55
N VAL A 119 11.91 -17.93 4.26
CA VAL A 119 13.33 -18.22 4.13
C VAL A 119 13.66 -19.52 4.87
N THR A 120 14.14 -20.54 4.16
CA THR A 120 14.45 -21.88 4.72
C THR A 120 15.93 -22.01 5.11
N ALA A 121 16.80 -21.22 4.50
CA ALA A 121 18.21 -21.04 4.83
C ALA A 121 18.64 -19.60 4.46
N THR A 122 19.83 -19.15 4.88
CA THR A 122 20.27 -17.75 4.68
C THR A 122 20.09 -17.28 3.24
N CYS A 123 19.34 -16.19 3.03
CA CYS A 123 19.27 -15.51 1.76
C CYS A 123 20.11 -14.22 1.79
N TYR A 124 20.99 -14.05 0.82
CA TYR A 124 21.62 -12.77 0.51
C TYR A 124 20.71 -11.96 -0.42
N VAL A 125 20.20 -10.83 0.06
CA VAL A 125 19.25 -9.98 -0.67
C VAL A 125 20.02 -9.08 -1.62
N ARG A 126 19.76 -9.18 -2.93
CA ARG A 126 20.52 -8.50 -3.98
C ARG A 126 19.66 -7.55 -4.79
N ASN A 127 20.28 -6.54 -5.42
CA ASN A 127 19.57 -5.62 -6.33
C ASN A 127 19.35 -6.19 -7.75
N ALA A 128 19.94 -7.35 -8.07
CA ALA A 128 19.72 -8.08 -9.32
C ALA A 128 19.81 -9.60 -9.07
N PRO A 129 19.20 -10.45 -9.92
CA PRO A 129 19.18 -11.91 -9.74
C PRO A 129 20.51 -12.55 -10.20
N ARG A 130 21.63 -12.10 -9.62
CA ARG A 130 22.98 -12.54 -9.94
C ARG A 130 23.82 -12.66 -8.68
N LEU A 131 24.71 -13.65 -8.60
CA LEU A 131 25.53 -13.96 -7.42
C LEU A 131 26.45 -12.81 -7.00
N ASN A 132 26.92 -12.02 -7.95
CA ASN A 132 27.86 -10.92 -7.69
C ASN A 132 27.17 -9.55 -7.61
N ALA A 133 25.83 -9.52 -7.71
CA ALA A 133 25.08 -8.27 -7.58
C ALA A 133 25.21 -7.71 -6.15
N PRO A 134 25.35 -6.38 -5.98
CA PRO A 134 25.42 -5.75 -4.67
C PRO A 134 24.27 -6.18 -3.74
N LEU A 135 24.59 -6.35 -2.46
CA LEU A 135 23.56 -6.54 -1.45
C LEU A 135 22.71 -5.27 -1.35
N SER A 136 21.41 -5.44 -1.19
CA SER A 136 20.43 -4.35 -1.17
C SER A 136 19.30 -4.67 -0.20
N GLY A 137 18.55 -3.66 0.24
CA GLY A 137 17.48 -3.82 1.22
C GLY A 137 18.01 -4.33 2.56
N SER A 138 17.40 -5.40 3.10
CA SER A 138 17.81 -6.02 4.38
C SER A 138 19.21 -6.63 4.35
N ARG A 139 19.84 -6.74 3.17
CA ARG A 139 21.16 -7.33 2.90
C ARG A 139 21.21 -8.84 3.14
N ILE A 140 20.73 -9.31 4.27
CA ILE A 140 20.66 -10.73 4.65
C ILE A 140 19.29 -11.00 5.27
N LEU A 141 18.68 -12.13 4.89
CA LEU A 141 17.53 -12.73 5.58
C LEU A 141 17.93 -14.09 6.13
N TYR A 142 17.43 -14.41 7.31
CA TYR A 142 17.73 -15.64 8.03
C TYR A 142 16.56 -16.63 7.97
N LYS A 143 16.84 -17.89 8.31
CA LYS A 143 15.83 -18.95 8.37
C LYS A 143 14.66 -18.51 9.27
N GLY A 144 13.45 -18.61 8.75
CA GLY A 144 12.21 -18.20 9.43
C GLY A 144 11.71 -16.82 9.04
N ASP A 145 12.56 -15.97 8.45
CA ASP A 145 12.12 -14.67 7.93
C ASP A 145 11.10 -14.85 6.82
N ARG A 146 10.18 -13.89 6.72
CA ARG A 146 9.13 -13.87 5.70
C ARG A 146 9.16 -12.56 4.91
N PHE A 147 8.91 -12.65 3.62
CA PHE A 147 8.73 -11.47 2.76
C PHE A 147 7.72 -11.73 1.64
N THR A 148 7.21 -10.65 1.05
CA THR A 148 6.31 -10.73 -0.10
C THR A 148 7.11 -10.87 -1.38
N GLY A 149 7.05 -12.03 -2.02
CA GLY A 149 7.53 -12.27 -3.38
C GLY A 149 6.50 -11.80 -4.39
N VAL A 150 6.94 -11.29 -5.53
CA VAL A 150 6.05 -10.77 -6.59
C VAL A 150 6.21 -11.49 -7.91
N GLU A 151 7.37 -12.08 -8.16
CA GLU A 151 7.64 -12.92 -9.33
C GLU A 151 8.83 -13.85 -9.05
N VAL A 152 8.85 -14.99 -9.72
CA VAL A 152 10.04 -15.86 -9.82
C VAL A 152 10.67 -15.60 -11.18
N VAL A 153 11.92 -15.13 -11.19
CA VAL A 153 12.68 -14.79 -12.40
C VAL A 153 13.86 -15.73 -12.58
N SER A 154 14.34 -15.82 -13.81
CA SER A 154 15.63 -16.46 -14.11
C SER A 154 16.80 -15.52 -13.80
N GLY A 155 17.88 -16.09 -13.31
CA GLY A 155 19.11 -15.38 -12.95
C GLY A 155 20.33 -16.30 -13.00
N ASP A 156 21.39 -15.92 -12.28
CA ASP A 156 22.58 -16.77 -12.19
C ASP A 156 22.22 -18.14 -11.60
N ASN A 157 22.84 -19.18 -12.16
CA ASN A 157 22.70 -20.55 -11.68
C ASN A 157 23.53 -20.73 -10.40
N VAL A 158 22.87 -21.17 -9.33
CA VAL A 158 23.53 -21.58 -8.08
C VAL A 158 23.15 -23.03 -7.84
N GLY A 159 24.14 -23.93 -7.86
CA GLY A 159 23.93 -25.36 -7.57
C GLY A 159 22.86 -26.04 -8.44
N GLY A 160 22.76 -25.68 -9.72
CA GLY A 160 21.76 -26.21 -10.66
C GLY A 160 20.45 -25.43 -10.71
N ASN A 161 20.20 -24.50 -9.78
CA ASN A 161 18.97 -23.71 -9.74
C ASN A 161 19.24 -22.26 -10.16
N ASN A 162 18.62 -21.85 -11.26
CA ASN A 162 18.70 -20.50 -11.82
C ASN A 162 17.50 -19.60 -11.45
N LYS A 163 16.65 -20.01 -10.52
CA LYS A 163 15.46 -19.26 -10.12
C LYS A 163 15.76 -18.32 -8.95
N TRP A 164 15.22 -17.12 -9.04
CA TRP A 164 15.32 -16.06 -8.04
C TRP A 164 13.94 -15.47 -7.79
N VAL A 165 13.59 -15.21 -6.54
CA VAL A 165 12.35 -14.53 -6.19
C VAL A 165 12.61 -13.04 -6.07
N LYS A 166 11.88 -12.24 -6.84
CA LYS A 166 11.82 -10.79 -6.67
C LYS A 166 10.82 -10.45 -5.57
N SER A 167 11.22 -9.60 -4.66
CA SER A 167 10.38 -9.06 -3.59
C SER A 167 9.52 -7.90 -4.09
N SER A 168 8.45 -7.57 -3.36
CA SER A 168 7.62 -6.37 -3.62
C SER A 168 8.40 -5.06 -3.54
N LYS A 169 9.61 -5.07 -2.95
CA LYS A 169 10.54 -3.95 -2.88
C LYS A 169 11.59 -3.94 -4.01
N GLY A 170 11.47 -4.83 -5.00
CA GLY A 170 12.34 -4.89 -6.17
C GLY A 170 13.70 -5.58 -5.97
N ASN A 171 13.97 -6.14 -4.79
CA ASN A 171 15.19 -6.91 -4.51
C ASN A 171 15.00 -8.40 -4.74
N PHE A 172 16.09 -9.15 -4.90
CA PHE A 172 16.07 -10.55 -5.30
C PHE A 172 16.71 -11.46 -4.24
N CYS A 173 16.09 -12.62 -4.05
CA CYS A 173 16.60 -13.72 -3.23
C CYS A 173 16.68 -14.99 -4.08
N TRP A 174 17.81 -15.71 -4.02
CA TRP A 174 17.93 -16.98 -4.74
C TRP A 174 16.94 -18.01 -4.17
N SER A 175 16.22 -18.73 -5.05
CA SER A 175 15.06 -19.51 -4.61
C SER A 175 15.38 -20.83 -3.91
N GLY A 176 16.61 -21.35 -4.02
CA GLY A 176 16.96 -22.63 -3.39
C GLY A 176 16.99 -22.60 -1.86
N ASN A 177 16.97 -21.40 -1.26
CA ASN A 177 16.87 -21.19 0.18
C ASN A 177 15.49 -20.65 0.61
N LEU A 178 14.46 -20.82 -0.22
CA LEU A 178 13.12 -20.26 -0.02
C LEU A 178 12.05 -21.35 -0.16
N SER A 179 10.89 -21.10 0.46
CA SER A 179 9.65 -21.88 0.30
C SER A 179 8.49 -20.92 0.04
N TYR A 180 7.68 -21.25 -0.97
CA TYR A 180 6.53 -20.47 -1.43
C TYR A 180 5.63 -21.30 -2.35
#